data_AF-A0A813V2P0-F1
#
_entry.id   AF-A0A813V2P0-F1
#
_cell.length_a   1.000
_cell.length_b   1.000
_cell.length_c   1.000
_cell.angle_alpha   90.00
_cell.angle_beta   90.00
_cell.angle_gamma   90.00
#
_symmetry.space_group_name_H-M   'P 1'
#
loop_
_entity.id
_entity.type
_entity.pdbx_description
1 polymer ?
#
loop_
_entity_poly.entity_id
_entity_poly.type
_entity_poly.pdbx_seq_one_letter_code
_entity_poly.pdbx_strand_id
1 'polypeptide(L)'
;MLIICPPCAIKATQLLSGPISISNLLYSWLLSLIYIYIFYVQFNNSNDIAGVEGDRIDKPERPIPSNRVSIKRAWHLYYITVMIYIVYSYSIGHLFPCLI
;
A
#
# COMPACT_ATOMS: atom_id res chain seq x y z
N MET A 1 -0.91 11.43 5.64
CA MET A 1 -0.33 10.12 5.29
C MET A 1 -0.88 9.76 3.92
N LEU A 2 -0.03 9.67 2.90
CA LEU A 2 -0.46 9.48 1.50
C LEU A 2 -1.12 8.09 1.36
N ILE A 3 -2.45 8.04 1.24
CA ILE A 3 -3.22 6.81 1.00
C ILE A 3 -3.70 6.86 -0.44
N ILE A 4 -3.09 6.06 -1.30
CA ILE A 4 -3.46 6.00 -2.71
C ILE A 4 -4.46 4.83 -2.88
N CYS A 5 -5.59 5.05 -3.57
CA CYS A 5 -6.70 4.09 -3.68
C CYS A 5 -7.07 3.80 -5.16
N PRO A 6 -6.56 2.71 -5.76
CA PRO A 6 -6.80 2.29 -7.14
C PRO A 6 -7.63 1.01 -7.39
N PRO A 7 -8.23 0.27 -6.44
CA PRO A 7 -9.15 -0.82 -6.82
C PRO A 7 -10.28 -0.34 -7.74
N CYS A 8 -10.65 0.95 -7.63
CA CYS A 8 -11.65 1.62 -8.45
C CYS A 8 -11.18 1.88 -9.88
N ALA A 9 -9.88 2.18 -10.08
CA ALA A 9 -9.32 2.56 -11.38
C ALA A 9 -9.16 1.35 -12.31
N ILE A 10 -8.64 0.23 -11.80
CA ILE A 10 -8.45 -1.01 -12.59
C ILE A 10 -9.80 -1.56 -13.09
N LYS A 11 -10.86 -1.48 -12.27
CA LYS A 11 -12.22 -1.85 -12.68
C LYS A 11 -12.82 -0.89 -13.71
N ALA A 12 -12.55 0.42 -13.59
CA ALA A 12 -13.08 1.44 -14.50
C ALA A 12 -12.49 1.32 -15.91
N THR A 13 -11.18 1.07 -16.05
CA THR A 13 -10.54 0.86 -17.37
C THR A 13 -11.02 -0.41 -18.06
N GLN A 14 -11.28 -1.49 -17.31
CA GLN A 14 -11.77 -2.73 -17.90
C GLN A 14 -13.22 -2.63 -18.39
N LEU A 15 -14.09 -1.96 -17.64
CA LEU A 15 -15.49 -1.76 -18.03
C LEU A 15 -15.64 -0.95 -19.33
N LEU A 16 -14.65 -0.10 -19.64
CA LEU A 16 -14.62 0.73 -20.86
C LEU A 16 -13.99 0.02 -22.08
N SER A 17 -13.26 -1.09 -21.88
CA SER A 17 -12.35 -1.65 -22.90
C SER A 17 -12.90 -2.83 -23.74
N GLY A 18 -14.13 -3.31 -23.52
CA GLY A 18 -14.77 -4.34 -24.34
C GLY A 18 -15.25 -5.58 -23.58
N PRO A 19 -15.56 -6.70 -24.27
CA PRO A 19 -16.11 -7.90 -23.63
C PRO A 19 -15.15 -8.49 -22.60
N ILE A 20 -15.69 -8.89 -21.46
CA ILE A 20 -14.93 -9.41 -20.32
C ILE A 20 -14.38 -10.80 -20.67
N SER A 21 -13.10 -10.87 -21.03
CA SER A 21 -12.37 -12.14 -21.12
C SER A 21 -11.91 -12.59 -19.73
N ILE A 22 -12.04 -13.88 -19.43
CA ILE A 22 -11.56 -14.48 -18.18
C ILE A 22 -10.06 -14.23 -17.98
N SER A 23 -9.26 -14.26 -19.04
CA SER A 23 -7.82 -13.97 -18.98
C SER A 23 -7.55 -12.57 -18.44
N ASN A 24 -8.30 -11.57 -18.92
CA ASN A 24 -8.15 -10.18 -18.53
C ASN A 24 -8.68 -9.94 -17.11
N LEU A 25 -9.72 -10.68 -16.71
CA LEU A 25 -10.23 -10.65 -15.34
C LEU A 25 -9.18 -11.19 -14.35
N LEU A 26 -8.57 -12.34 -14.66
CA LEU A 26 -7.53 -12.95 -13.81
C LEU A 26 -6.30 -12.06 -13.71
N TYR A 27 -5.84 -11.50 -14.84
CA TYR A 27 -4.71 -10.58 -14.87
C TYR A 27 -4.94 -9.36 -13.96
N SER A 28 -6.09 -8.70 -14.10
CA SER A 28 -6.40 -7.52 -13.28
C SER A 28 -6.66 -7.84 -11.81
N TRP A 29 -7.19 -9.02 -11.51
CA TRP A 29 -7.34 -9.49 -10.14
C TRP A 29 -5.97 -9.68 -9.47
N LEU A 30 -5.03 -10.32 -10.17
CA LEU A 30 -3.66 -10.50 -9.66
C LEU A 30 -2.96 -9.16 -9.43
N LEU A 31 -3.08 -8.21 -10.37
CA LEU A 31 -2.53 -6.87 -10.18
C LEU A 31 -3.16 -6.19 -8.96
N SER A 32 -4.48 -6.29 -8.80
CA SER A 32 -5.19 -5.71 -7.66
C SER A 32 -4.77 -6.32 -6.31
N LEU A 33 -4.41 -7.61 -6.26
CA LEU A 33 -3.92 -8.26 -5.04
C LEU A 33 -2.53 -7.78 -4.65
N ILE A 34 -1.59 -7.75 -5.61
CA ILE A 34 -0.23 -7.24 -5.39
C ILE A 34 -0.32 -5.80 -4.88
N TYR A 35 -1.17 -5.02 -5.53
CA TYR A 35 -1.47 -3.66 -5.17
C TYR A 35 -1.94 -3.51 -3.70
N ILE A 36 -2.99 -4.23 -3.32
CA ILE A 36 -3.57 -4.17 -1.95
C ILE A 36 -2.53 -4.58 -0.92
N TYR A 37 -1.71 -5.59 -1.23
CA TYR A 37 -0.67 -6.06 -0.33
C TYR A 37 0.36 -4.96 -0.03
N ILE A 38 0.89 -4.29 -1.07
CA ILE A 38 1.87 -3.19 -0.92
C ILE A 38 1.25 -2.06 -0.08
N PHE A 39 0.01 -1.69 -0.40
CA PHE A 39 -0.73 -0.68 0.35
C PHE A 39 -0.90 -1.05 1.82
N TYR A 40 -1.29 -2.28 2.11
CA TYR A 40 -1.51 -2.78 3.46
C TYR A 40 -0.22 -2.76 4.29
N VAL A 41 0.90 -3.17 3.70
CA VAL A 41 2.22 -3.10 4.35
C VAL A 41 2.56 -1.65 4.70
N GLN A 42 2.38 -0.72 3.75
CA GLN A 42 2.68 0.68 3.96
C GLN A 42 1.79 1.31 5.04
N PHE A 43 0.48 1.06 4.99
CA PHE A 43 -0.51 1.60 5.93
C PHE A 43 -0.21 1.18 7.37
N ASN A 44 0.02 -0.12 7.60
CA ASN A 44 0.32 -0.61 8.95
C ASN A 44 1.66 -0.07 9.45
N ASN A 45 2.70 -0.07 8.61
CA ASN A 45 4.00 0.47 9.01
C ASN A 45 3.92 1.95 9.39
N SER A 46 3.17 2.77 8.64
CA SER A 46 2.97 4.17 9.00
C SER A 46 2.15 4.36 10.27
N ASN A 47 1.16 3.50 10.54
CA ASN A 47 0.42 3.53 11.80
C ASN A 47 1.32 3.18 12.98
N ASP A 48 2.19 2.18 12.84
CA ASP A 48 3.16 1.79 13.87
C ASP A 48 4.17 2.92 14.14
N ILE A 49 4.60 3.65 13.10
CA ILE A 49 5.50 4.80 13.24
C ILE A 49 4.79 5.96 13.97
N ALA A 50 3.57 6.32 13.55
CA ALA A 50 2.83 7.45 14.10
C ALA A 50 2.33 7.18 15.53
N GLY A 51 1.94 5.94 15.82
CA GLY A 51 1.41 5.50 17.10
C GLY A 51 2.47 5.11 18.14
N VAL A 52 3.76 5.18 17.79
CA VAL A 52 4.85 4.60 18.60
C VAL A 52 4.84 5.06 20.07
N GLU A 53 4.55 6.32 20.34
CA GLU A 53 4.61 6.86 21.71
C GLU A 53 3.43 6.37 22.55
N GLY A 54 2.23 6.29 21.96
CA GLY A 54 1.07 5.69 22.62
C GLY A 54 1.25 4.18 22.82
N ASP A 55 1.82 3.51 21.82
CA ASP A 55 2.10 2.08 21.89
C ASP A 55 3.15 1.72 22.95
N ARG A 56 4.07 2.62 23.32
CA ARG A 56 4.99 2.38 24.45
C ARG A 56 4.26 2.19 25.78
N ILE A 57 3.08 2.79 25.93
CA ILE A 57 2.27 2.72 27.16
C ILE A 57 1.27 1.57 27.06
N ASP A 58 0.51 1.51 25.95
CA ASP A 58 -0.61 0.57 25.78
C ASP A 58 -0.18 -0.83 25.31
N LYS A 59 0.83 -0.91 24.42
CA LYS A 59 1.25 -2.12 23.71
C LYS A 59 2.78 -2.23 23.58
N PRO A 60 3.50 -2.28 24.72
CA PRO A 60 4.97 -2.24 24.73
C PRO A 60 5.61 -3.43 24.00
N GLU A 61 4.87 -4.52 23.77
CA GLU A 61 5.31 -5.68 23.02
C GLU A 61 5.44 -5.42 21.52
N ARG A 62 4.87 -4.33 20.96
CA ARG A 62 4.96 -4.04 19.53
C ARG A 62 6.41 -3.88 19.04
N PRO A 63 6.72 -4.13 17.76
CA PRO A 63 8.09 -4.22 17.27
C PRO A 63 8.96 -2.96 17.51
N ILE A 64 8.38 -1.76 17.34
CA ILE A 64 9.11 -0.49 17.52
C ILE A 64 9.30 -0.15 19.01
N PRO A 65 8.25 -0.16 19.87
CA PRO A 65 8.42 0.06 21.31
C PRO A 65 9.35 -0.97 22.00
N SER A 66 9.25 -2.25 21.63
CA SER A 66 10.08 -3.33 22.18
C SER A 66 11.52 -3.35 21.65
N ASN A 67 11.92 -2.38 20.81
CA ASN A 67 13.23 -2.30 20.16
C ASN A 67 13.60 -3.51 19.27
N ARG A 68 12.64 -4.38 18.91
CA ARG A 68 12.86 -5.46 17.93
C ARG A 68 13.11 -4.92 16.53
N VAL A 69 12.53 -3.76 16.22
CA VAL A 69 12.75 -3.00 15.00
C VAL A 69 13.07 -1.55 15.36
N SER A 70 14.14 -0.99 14.81
CA SER A 70 14.43 0.43 15.03
C SER A 70 13.47 1.31 14.24
N ILE A 71 13.07 2.44 14.81
CA ILE A 71 12.21 3.42 14.14
C ILE A 71 12.82 3.90 12.80
N LYS A 72 14.15 3.98 12.72
CA LYS A 72 14.86 4.29 11.48
C LYS A 72 14.58 3.25 10.40
N ARG A 73 14.62 1.94 10.72
CA ARG A 73 14.30 0.87 9.76
C ARG A 73 12.84 0.91 9.31
N ALA A 74 11.92 1.23 10.21
CA ALA A 74 10.51 1.43 9.87
C ALA A 74 10.33 2.57 8.84
N TRP A 75 11.02 3.69 9.01
CA TRP A 75 11.04 4.79 8.03
C TRP A 75 11.66 4.39 6.68
N HIS A 76 12.76 3.64 6.68
CA HIS A 76 13.34 3.13 5.42
C HIS A 76 12.35 2.23 4.69
N LEU A 77 11.69 1.31 5.40
CA LEU A 77 10.64 0.47 4.82
C LEU A 77 9.52 1.34 4.25
N TYR A 78 9.06 2.36 4.99
CA TYR A 78 8.03 3.28 4.51
C TYR A 78 8.41 3.93 3.16
N TYR A 79 9.60 4.54 3.07
CA TYR A 79 10.05 5.20 1.84
C TYR A 79 10.25 4.21 0.68
N ILE A 80 10.79 3.02 0.94
CA ILE A 80 10.96 1.98 -0.08
C ILE A 80 9.59 1.56 -0.62
N THR A 81 8.62 1.30 0.26
CA THR A 81 7.27 0.88 -0.14
C THR A 81 6.56 1.98 -0.92
N VAL A 82 6.72 3.26 -0.54
CA VAL A 82 6.20 4.41 -1.31
C VAL A 82 6.79 4.45 -2.72
N MET A 83 8.09 4.22 -2.86
CA MET A 83 8.74 4.24 -4.18
C MET A 83 8.29 3.07 -5.04
N ILE A 84 8.24 1.86 -4.49
CA ILE A 84 7.72 0.66 -5.19
C ILE A 84 6.29 0.93 -5.65
N TYR A 85 5.49 1.50 -4.76
CA TYR A 85 4.11 1.84 -5.03
C TYR A 85 3.98 2.80 -6.23
N ILE A 86 4.73 3.90 -6.22
CA ILE A 86 4.68 4.91 -7.30
C ILE A 86 5.09 4.28 -8.64
N VAL A 87 6.17 3.49 -8.65
CA VAL A 87 6.64 2.79 -9.86
C VAL A 87 5.60 1.80 -10.36
N TYR A 88 4.98 1.03 -9.45
CA TYR A 88 3.93 0.07 -9.77
C TYR A 88 2.72 0.76 -10.40
N SER A 89 2.21 1.81 -9.75
CA SER A 89 1.09 2.62 -10.26
C SER A 89 1.38 3.26 -11.61
N TYR A 90 2.59 3.79 -11.81
CA TYR A 90 3.03 4.33 -13.10
C TYR A 90 3.05 3.25 -14.18
N SER A 91 3.61 2.07 -13.90
CA SER A 91 3.75 0.98 -14.87
C SER A 91 2.41 0.42 -15.38
N ILE A 92 1.35 0.54 -14.58
CA ILE A 92 0.00 0.06 -14.91
C ILE A 92 -0.83 1.17 -15.56
N GLY A 93 -0.29 2.39 -15.70
CA GLY A 93 -0.97 3.52 -16.35
C GLY A 93 -2.00 4.23 -15.46
N HIS A 94 -1.95 4.01 -14.13
CA HIS A 94 -2.87 4.62 -13.17
C HIS A 94 -2.08 5.36 -12.08
N LEU A 95 -1.60 6.55 -12.41
CA LEU A 95 -1.10 7.50 -11.40
C LEU A 95 -2.28 8.36 -10.93
N PHE A 96 -3.14 7.79 -10.09
CA PHE A 96 -4.18 8.54 -9.38
C PHE A 96 -3.70 8.81 -7.96
N PRO A 97 -2.98 9.91 -7.68
CA PRO A 97 -2.72 10.32 -6.31
C PRO A 97 -4.05 10.70 -5.66
N CYS A 98 -4.52 9.93 -4.69
CA CYS A 98 -5.64 10.34 -3.85
C CYS A 98 -5.04 11.16 -2.68
N LEU A 99 -5.26 12.47 -2.72
CA LEU A 99 -5.05 13.37 -1.59
C LEU A 99 -6.32 13.31 -0.74
N ILE A 100 -6.23 12.67 0.43
CA ILE A 100 -7.18 12.85 1.52
C ILE A 100 -6.39 13.44 2.69
#